data_AF-F2X0Y3-F1
#
_entry.id   AF-F2X0Y3-F1
#
_cell.length_a   1.000
_cell.length_b   1.000
_cell.length_c   1.000
_cell.angle_alpha   90.00
_cell.angle_beta   90.00
_cell.angle_gamma   90.00
#
_symmetry.space_group_name_H-M   'P 1'
#
loop_
_entity.id
_entity.type
_entity.pdbx_description
1 polymer ?
#
loop_
_entity_poly.entity_id
_entity_poly.type
_entity_poly.pdbx_seq_one_letter_code
_entity_poly.pdbx_strand_id
1 'polypeptide(L)'
;MIHVTDVTGAETIYRKYGGMTVRSKRDEGSPYAAMMAAQDVAEAIKARGVKIIHILLRGAGGVKPKALGPGAQVAVRSLIRAGLQLGRIEDVTPIATDTVRRKGGHRGRRV
;
A
#
# COMPACT_ATOMS: atom_id res chain seq x y z
N MET A 1 0.51 -3.65 0.90
CA MET A 1 1.46 -4.00 -0.19
C MET A 1 2.19 -2.74 -0.56
N ILE A 2 3.50 -2.82 -0.78
CA ILE A 2 4.28 -1.74 -1.37
C ILE A 2 4.85 -2.30 -2.67
N HIS A 3 4.44 -1.71 -3.78
CA HIS A 3 4.81 -2.14 -5.12
C HIS A 3 5.31 -0.92 -5.86
N VAL A 4 6.52 -1.02 -6.38
CA VAL A 4 7.19 0.07 -7.09
C VAL A 4 7.43 -0.37 -8.52
N THR A 5 6.99 0.48 -9.42
CA THR A 5 7.05 0.29 -10.86
C THR A 5 7.80 1.44 -11.52
N ASP A 6 8.04 1.30 -12.81
CA ASP A 6 8.29 2.43 -13.68
C ASP A 6 7.03 3.33 -13.80
N VAL A 7 7.16 4.45 -14.52
CA VAL A 7 6.09 5.45 -14.67
C VAL A 7 4.90 4.91 -15.46
N THR A 8 5.12 3.97 -16.38
CA THR A 8 4.04 3.35 -17.15
C THR A 8 3.26 2.32 -16.33
N GLY A 9 3.87 1.79 -15.26
CA GLY A 9 3.28 0.76 -14.42
C GLY A 9 3.43 -0.66 -14.99
N ALA A 10 4.08 -0.81 -16.14
CA ALA A 10 4.26 -2.10 -16.81
C ALA A 10 5.39 -2.92 -16.19
N GLU A 11 6.50 -2.29 -15.81
CA GLU A 11 7.67 -2.96 -15.26
C GLU A 11 7.72 -2.85 -13.74
N THR A 12 7.94 -3.97 -13.07
CA THR A 12 8.08 -4.00 -11.60
C THR A 12 9.55 -3.88 -11.20
N ILE A 13 9.88 -2.81 -10.49
CA ILE A 13 11.20 -2.63 -9.89
C ILE A 13 11.29 -3.50 -8.64
N TYR A 14 10.41 -3.29 -7.66
CA TYR A 14 10.44 -4.04 -6.41
C TYR A 14 9.05 -4.18 -5.82
N ARG A 15 8.78 -5.31 -5.16
CA ARG A 15 7.50 -5.58 -4.53
C ARG A 15 7.70 -6.26 -3.19
N LYS A 16 7.04 -5.73 -2.15
CA LYS A 16 7.04 -6.32 -0.82
C LYS A 16 5.67 -6.24 -0.16
N TYR A 17 5.34 -7.29 0.59
CA TYR A 17 4.11 -7.37 1.36
C TYR A 17 4.43 -7.32 2.85
N GLY A 18 3.48 -6.83 3.67
CA GLY A 18 3.64 -6.82 5.13
C GLY A 18 3.89 -8.23 5.68
N GLY A 19 3.17 -9.23 5.19
CA GLY A 19 3.36 -10.64 5.57
C GLY A 19 4.69 -11.27 5.17
N MET A 20 5.51 -10.62 4.34
CA MET A 20 6.89 -11.10 4.09
C MET A 20 7.86 -10.69 5.21
N THR A 21 7.48 -9.72 6.04
CA THR A 21 8.32 -9.21 7.14
C THR A 21 7.96 -9.81 8.49
N VAL A 22 6.74 -10.34 8.64
CA VAL A 22 6.24 -10.90 9.89
C VAL A 22 5.87 -12.37 9.72
N ARG A 23 6.10 -13.18 10.76
CA ARG A 23 5.80 -14.63 10.72
C ARG A 23 4.32 -14.94 10.96
N SER A 24 3.61 -14.05 11.64
CA SER A 24 2.20 -14.21 12.00
C SER A 24 1.30 -13.57 10.96
N LYS A 25 0.31 -14.34 10.47
CA LYS A 25 -0.69 -13.86 9.50
C LYS A 25 -1.58 -12.74 10.03
N ARG A 26 -1.72 -12.64 11.35
CA ARG A 26 -2.55 -11.58 11.98
C ARG A 26 -1.88 -10.21 11.87
N ASP A 27 -0.55 -10.20 11.84
CA ASP A 27 0.26 -8.99 11.89
C ASP A 27 0.61 -8.44 10.51
N GLU A 28 0.13 -9.08 9.43
CA GLU A 28 0.39 -8.64 8.05
C GLU A 28 -0.15 -7.22 7.77
N GLY A 29 -1.24 -6.86 8.45
CA GLY A 29 -1.84 -5.53 8.39
C GLY A 29 -1.32 -4.56 9.45
N SER A 30 -0.37 -4.99 10.30
CA SER A 30 0.12 -4.15 11.40
C SER A 30 0.93 -2.95 10.87
N PRO A 31 0.90 -1.82 11.58
CA PRO A 31 1.74 -0.67 11.23
C PRO A 31 3.24 -1.00 11.26
N TYR A 32 3.66 -1.89 12.16
CA TYR A 32 5.04 -2.33 12.28
C TYR A 32 5.52 -3.12 11.06
N ALA A 33 4.70 -4.06 10.56
CA ALA A 33 5.00 -4.78 9.32
C ALA A 33 5.12 -3.83 8.11
N ALA A 34 4.26 -2.79 8.05
CA ALA A 34 4.32 -1.80 6.99
C ALA A 34 5.61 -0.95 7.05
N MET A 35 6.07 -0.60 8.25
CA MET A 35 7.32 0.14 8.45
C MET A 35 8.54 -0.66 7.97
N MET A 36 8.68 -1.92 8.40
CA MET A 36 9.79 -2.78 7.98
C MET A 36 9.78 -2.99 6.46
N ALA A 37 8.61 -3.29 5.89
CA ALA A 37 8.48 -3.47 4.45
C ALA A 37 8.87 -2.20 3.68
N ALA A 38 8.51 -1.01 4.16
CA ALA A 38 8.86 0.26 3.52
C ALA A 38 10.36 0.55 3.56
N GLN A 39 11.03 0.18 4.65
CA GLN A 39 12.47 0.37 4.79
C GLN A 39 13.26 -0.52 3.83
N ASP A 40 12.90 -1.81 3.76
CA ASP A 40 13.49 -2.75 2.80
C ASP A 40 13.27 -2.30 1.34
N VAL A 41 12.09 -1.80 1.04
CA VAL A 41 11.76 -1.24 -0.29
C VAL A 41 12.62 -0.02 -0.59
N ALA A 42 12.80 0.87 0.37
CA ALA A 42 13.61 2.08 0.18
C ALA A 42 15.08 1.76 -0.09
N GLU A 43 15.66 0.80 0.64
CA GLU A 43 17.03 0.34 0.42
C GLU A 43 17.20 -0.28 -0.97
N ALA A 44 16.28 -1.17 -1.37
CA ALA A 44 16.32 -1.82 -2.68
C ALA A 44 16.20 -0.83 -3.85
N ILE A 45 15.38 0.21 -3.71
CA ILE A 45 15.13 1.22 -4.75
C ILE A 45 16.30 2.21 -4.84
N LYS A 46 16.88 2.59 -3.69
CA LYS A 46 18.07 3.43 -3.64
C LYS A 46 19.27 2.76 -4.31
N ALA A 47 19.47 1.46 -4.06
CA ALA A 47 20.52 0.69 -4.72
C ALA A 47 20.39 0.68 -6.25
N ARG A 48 19.16 0.89 -6.77
CA ARG A 48 18.87 1.00 -8.21
C ARG A 48 18.89 2.44 -8.74
N GLY A 49 19.26 3.42 -7.92
CA GLY A 49 19.46 4.81 -8.33
C GLY A 49 18.20 5.68 -8.40
N VAL A 50 17.04 5.18 -7.96
CA VAL A 50 15.80 5.97 -7.95
C VAL A 50 15.79 6.91 -6.75
N LYS A 51 15.64 8.21 -7.00
CA LYS A 51 15.69 9.27 -5.97
C LYS A 51 14.32 9.84 -5.62
N ILE A 52 13.46 9.99 -6.63
CA ILE A 52 12.11 10.58 -6.50
C ILE A 52 11.08 9.52 -6.83
N ILE A 53 10.03 9.41 -6.00
CA ILE A 53 8.91 8.51 -6.23
C ILE A 53 7.56 9.24 -6.19
N HIS A 54 6.64 8.83 -7.04
CA HIS A 54 5.23 9.20 -6.95
C HIS A 54 4.48 8.14 -6.14
N ILE A 55 3.65 8.57 -5.20
CA ILE A 55 2.90 7.66 -4.32
C ILE A 55 1.46 7.60 -4.80
N LEU A 56 1.02 6.39 -5.14
CA LEU A 56 -0.37 6.07 -5.42
C LEU A 56 -0.93 5.28 -4.23
N LEU A 57 -1.76 5.93 -3.41
CA LEU A 57 -2.43 5.31 -2.28
C LEU A 57 -3.67 4.57 -2.75
N ARG A 58 -3.83 3.32 -2.31
CA ARG A 58 -4.96 2.47 -2.72
C ARG A 58 -5.57 1.73 -1.54
N GLY A 59 -6.82 2.07 -1.23
CA GLY A 59 -7.72 1.28 -0.40
C GLY A 59 -8.29 0.07 -1.16
N ALA A 60 -9.05 -0.78 -0.46
CA ALA A 60 -9.68 -1.94 -1.09
C ALA A 60 -10.72 -1.51 -2.14
N GLY A 61 -11.53 -0.49 -1.82
CA GLY A 61 -12.42 0.20 -2.74
C GLY A 61 -13.52 -0.66 -3.37
N GLY A 62 -14.21 -0.10 -4.37
CA GLY A 62 -15.38 -0.69 -5.00
C GLY A 62 -16.50 -0.94 -3.97
N VAL A 63 -16.88 -2.20 -3.80
CA VAL A 63 -17.86 -2.64 -2.80
C VAL A 63 -17.28 -2.80 -1.39
N LYS A 64 -15.95 -2.82 -1.26
CA LYS A 64 -15.23 -2.93 0.01
C LYS A 64 -15.00 -1.54 0.62
N PRO A 65 -14.48 -1.46 1.86
CA PRO A 65 -14.13 -0.17 2.45
C PRO A 65 -13.20 0.64 1.55
N LYS A 66 -13.56 1.91 1.35
CA LYS A 66 -12.74 2.89 0.63
C LYS A 66 -11.63 3.48 1.52
N ALA A 67 -11.75 3.31 2.84
CA ALA A 67 -10.74 3.75 3.78
C ALA A 67 -9.39 3.04 3.53
N LEU A 68 -8.32 3.80 3.69
CA LEU A 68 -6.95 3.27 3.65
C LEU A 68 -6.71 2.34 4.84
N GLY A 69 -5.89 1.32 4.62
CA GLY A 69 -5.48 0.42 5.70
C GLY A 69 -4.58 1.10 6.74
N PRO A 70 -4.49 0.57 7.96
CA PRO A 70 -3.74 1.19 9.07
C PRO A 70 -2.24 1.34 8.78
N GLY A 71 -1.66 0.47 7.94
CA GLY A 71 -0.26 0.54 7.53
C GLY A 71 0.08 1.60 6.48
N ALA A 72 -0.92 2.21 5.81
CA ALA A 72 -0.67 3.11 4.68
C ALA A 72 0.09 4.37 5.10
N GLN A 73 -0.40 5.08 6.12
CA GLN A 73 0.22 6.31 6.63
C GLN A 73 1.62 6.05 7.21
N VAL A 74 1.82 4.88 7.82
CA VAL A 74 3.13 4.51 8.38
C VAL A 74 4.13 4.22 7.28
N ALA A 75 3.74 3.47 6.24
CA ALA A 75 4.62 3.21 5.09
C ALA A 75 5.11 4.51 4.42
N VAL A 76 4.22 5.48 4.19
CA VAL A 76 4.60 6.78 3.62
C VAL A 76 5.60 7.50 4.51
N ARG A 77 5.35 7.55 5.82
CA ARG A 77 6.28 8.15 6.79
C ARG A 77 7.65 7.46 6.79
N SER A 78 7.68 6.15 6.68
CA SER A 78 8.92 5.37 6.60
C SER A 78 9.72 5.66 5.34
N LEU A 79 9.07 5.81 4.18
CA LEU A 79 9.75 6.16 2.92
C LEU A 79 10.39 7.55 2.99
N ILE A 80 9.71 8.53 3.61
CA ILE A 80 10.26 9.88 3.85
C ILE A 80 11.48 9.81 4.77
N ARG A 81 11.37 9.09 5.90
CA ARG A 81 12.48 8.91 6.85
C ARG A 81 13.66 8.17 6.24
N ALA A 82 13.39 7.24 5.33
CA ALA A 82 14.43 6.57 4.57
C ALA A 82 15.13 7.52 3.59
N GLY A 83 14.68 8.76 3.39
CA GLY A 83 15.38 9.76 2.56
C GLY A 83 15.08 9.65 1.07
N LEU A 84 13.95 9.06 0.69
CA LEU A 84 13.41 9.18 -0.67
C LEU A 84 12.67 10.51 -0.81
N GLN A 85 12.83 11.16 -1.95
CA GLN A 85 12.08 12.37 -2.26
C GLN A 85 10.69 11.99 -2.77
N LEU A 86 9.66 12.62 -2.20
CA LEU A 86 8.29 12.41 -2.64
C LEU A 86 7.93 13.45 -3.70
N GLY A 87 7.39 12.95 -4.82
CA GLY A 87 6.66 13.78 -5.76
C GLY A 87 5.18 13.89 -5.34
N ARG A 88 4.29 13.73 -6.33
CA ARG A 88 2.84 13.67 -6.12
C ARG A 88 2.41 12.49 -5.24
N ILE A 89 1.43 12.76 -4.37
CA ILE A 89 0.70 11.77 -3.59
C ILE A 89 -0.76 11.82 -4.05
N GLU A 90 -1.26 10.73 -4.59
CA GLU A 90 -2.61 10.63 -5.15
C GLU A 90 -3.35 9.44 -4.53
N ASP A 91 -4.63 9.62 -4.20
CA ASP A 91 -5.52 8.52 -3.80
C ASP A 91 -6.17 7.93 -5.06
N VAL A 92 -5.79 6.70 -5.39
CA VAL A 92 -6.31 5.92 -6.52
C VAL A 92 -7.22 4.78 -6.04
N THR A 93 -7.82 4.93 -4.86
CA THR A 93 -8.82 3.97 -4.37
C THR A 93 -9.96 3.87 -5.39
N PRO A 94 -10.28 2.67 -5.91
CA PRO A 94 -11.29 2.54 -6.94
C PRO A 94 -12.67 2.93 -6.38
N ILE A 95 -13.25 3.99 -6.94
CA ILE A 95 -14.61 4.44 -6.65
C ILE A 95 -15.47 4.03 -7.84
N ALA A 96 -16.44 3.16 -7.58
CA ALA A 96 -17.38 2.73 -8.61
C ALA A 96 -18.44 3.82 -8.84
N THR A 97 -18.78 4.09 -10.10
CA THR A 97 -19.84 5.04 -10.50
C THR A 97 -21.19 4.63 -9.92
N ASP A 98 -21.48 3.34 -9.93
CA ASP A 98 -22.61 2.71 -9.25
C ASP A 98 -22.12 1.49 -8.43
N THR A 99 -22.97 0.92 -7.60
CA THR A 99 -22.61 -0.16 -6.68
C THR A 99 -23.17 -1.51 -7.12
N VAL A 100 -22.33 -2.54 -7.04
CA VAL A 100 -22.80 -3.93 -7.07
C VAL A 100 -23.08 -4.42 -5.65
N ARG A 101 -23.93 -5.45 -5.50
CA ARG A 101 -24.36 -5.95 -4.19
C ARG A 101 -23.17 -6.34 -3.30
N ARG A 102 -23.09 -5.76 -2.09
CA ARG A 102 -22.05 -6.08 -1.10
C ARG A 102 -22.21 -7.51 -0.55
N LYS A 103 -21.09 -8.13 -0.15
CA LYS A 103 -21.07 -9.41 0.56
C LYS A 103 -21.70 -9.25 1.95
N GLY A 104 -22.48 -10.23 2.40
CA GLY A 104 -23.12 -10.24 3.73
C GLY A 104 -24.65 -10.27 3.72
N GLY A 105 -25.29 -10.34 2.54
CA GLY A 105 -26.76 -10.34 2.43
C GLY A 105 -27.36 -9.00 2.87
N HIS A 106 -28.69 -8.95 3.01
CA HIS A 106 -29.38 -7.71 3.40
C HIS A 106 -29.10 -7.30 4.86
N ARG A 107 -28.88 -8.28 5.74
CA ARG A 107 -28.67 -8.08 7.18
C ARG A 107 -27.19 -7.84 7.56
N GLY A 108 -26.27 -7.94 6.61
CA GLY A 108 -24.85 -7.74 6.84
C GLY A 108 -24.17 -8.82 7.71
N ARG A 109 -22.93 -8.53 8.10
CA ARG A 109 -22.12 -9.39 8.99
C ARG A 109 -22.54 -9.14 10.44
N ARG A 110 -22.86 -10.21 11.18
CA ARG A 110 -23.37 -10.15 12.57
C ARG A 110 -22.34 -10.54 13.64
N VAL A 111 -21.13 -10.94 13.25
CA VAL A 111 -20.00 -11.31 14.13
C VAL A 111 -18.67 -10.85 13.57
#